data_AF-A0A9E8D9U8-F1
#
_entry.id   AF-A0A9E8D9U8-F1
#
_cell.length_a   1.000
_cell.length_b   1.000
_cell.length_c   1.000
_cell.angle_alpha   90.00
_cell.angle_beta   90.00
_cell.angle_gamma   90.00
#
_symmetry.space_group_name_H-M   'P 1'
#
loop_
_entity.id
_entity.type
_entity.pdbx_description
1 polymer ?
#
loop_
_entity_poly.entity_id
_entity_poly.type
_entity_poly.pdbx_seq_one_letter_code
_entity_poly.pdbx_strand_id
1 'polypeptide(L)'
;MSQFEETIFRTSLQSFQRVMILMGIVCCLSPSVSKQDLSCRKLTPMSLHITAIFSLVVYLIHGHLKNVRESIYNSDDIFTIVLESLGFSTLVMVQLIVYLESSWKVEMYHKIFNKFEQMRILLLEKFAIQFDYSRLKFYIRLLQIHFTINMILIICFVVVTFPPNVDLLLSMYAELVLKVKMFEFMFFVVVFMVMIFDVCRAARLQCRLLEMMQFASSAQRQECLMGFVALQDLHALLWENVQVLTNYFEWSSPGIFAKQLIDLTLLAYWAFLNTELGTTARVRYYLIVLWAVKIFTLTIACLLCSVCERWDRKLRSSFRNILKDRRNPLLMRCLNRISMQL
;
A
#
# COMPACT_ATOMS: atom_id res chain seq x y z
N MET A 1 -4.00 -12.64 17.62
CA MET A 1 -4.49 -12.16 16.31
C MET A 1 -5.93 -11.76 16.51
N SER A 2 -6.34 -10.58 16.06
CA SER A 2 -7.77 -10.21 16.11
C SER A 2 -8.55 -11.02 15.07
N GLN A 3 -9.86 -11.22 15.27
CA GLN A 3 -10.70 -11.99 14.34
C GLN A 3 -10.71 -11.35 12.93
N PHE A 4 -10.60 -10.02 12.87
CA PHE A 4 -10.48 -9.25 11.65
C PHE A 4 -9.11 -9.41 10.98
N GLU A 5 -8.02 -9.37 11.75
CA GLU A 5 -6.68 -9.69 11.25
C GLU A 5 -6.64 -11.10 10.68
N GLU A 6 -7.23 -12.10 11.36
CA GLU A 6 -7.31 -13.48 10.85
C GLU A 6 -8.14 -13.59 9.57
N THR A 7 -9.31 -12.93 9.51
CA THR A 7 -10.20 -12.97 8.34
C THR A 7 -9.53 -12.31 7.14
N ILE A 8 -8.90 -11.15 7.34
CA ILE A 8 -8.16 -10.45 6.30
C ILE A 8 -6.93 -11.23 5.87
N PHE A 9 -6.16 -11.74 6.83
CA PHE A 9 -4.95 -12.50 6.57
C PHE A 9 -5.26 -13.76 5.76
N ARG A 10 -6.32 -14.49 6.13
CA ARG A 10 -6.78 -15.70 5.42
C ARG A 10 -7.32 -15.41 4.02
N THR A 11 -7.95 -14.25 3.80
CA THR A 11 -8.53 -13.89 2.49
C THR A 11 -7.57 -13.18 1.54
N SER A 12 -6.60 -12.44 2.05
CA SER A 12 -5.72 -11.58 1.24
C SER A 12 -4.24 -11.93 1.38
N LEU A 13 -3.73 -11.87 2.60
CA LEU A 13 -2.31 -11.85 2.87
C LEU A 13 -1.67 -13.23 2.76
N GLN A 14 -2.42 -14.31 2.94
CA GLN A 14 -1.89 -15.68 2.85
C GLN A 14 -1.33 -15.98 1.46
N SER A 15 -1.96 -15.50 0.38
CA SER A 15 -1.44 -15.66 -0.99
C SER A 15 -0.18 -14.82 -1.22
N PHE A 16 -0.18 -13.56 -0.76
CA PHE A 16 1.00 -12.69 -0.83
C PHE A 16 2.16 -13.24 0.00
N GLN A 17 1.90 -13.70 1.21
CA GLN A 17 2.88 -14.27 2.12
C GLN A 17 3.41 -15.60 1.60
N ARG A 18 2.57 -16.47 1.01
CA ARG A 18 3.07 -17.69 0.33
C ARG A 18 4.02 -17.34 -0.80
N VAL A 19 3.69 -16.33 -1.62
CA VAL A 19 4.57 -15.84 -2.70
C VAL A 19 5.87 -15.26 -2.11
N MET A 20 5.79 -14.44 -1.06
CA MET A 20 6.98 -13.89 -0.38
C MET A 20 7.86 -14.96 0.31
N ILE A 21 7.25 -15.99 0.89
CA ILE A 21 7.94 -17.13 1.52
C ILE A 21 8.59 -18.00 0.44
N LEU A 22 7.87 -18.33 -0.64
CA LEU A 22 8.41 -19.04 -1.81
C LEU A 22 9.59 -18.29 -2.44
N MET A 23 9.60 -16.97 -2.33
CA MET A 23 10.66 -16.10 -2.87
C MET A 23 11.75 -15.76 -1.86
N GLY A 24 11.74 -16.36 -0.66
CA GLY A 24 12.78 -16.16 0.36
C GLY A 24 12.85 -14.76 0.97
N ILE A 25 11.86 -13.89 0.70
CA ILE A 25 11.78 -12.51 1.20
C ILE A 25 11.36 -12.50 2.68
N VAL A 26 10.65 -13.54 3.13
CA VAL A 26 10.16 -13.65 4.50
C VAL A 26 10.86 -14.81 5.21
N CYS A 27 12.02 -14.53 5.80
CA CYS A 27 12.57 -15.40 6.84
C CYS A 27 12.00 -15.13 8.24
N CYS A 28 11.11 -14.13 8.43
CA CYS A 28 10.80 -13.63 9.78
C CYS A 28 9.33 -13.28 10.09
N LEU A 29 8.34 -13.81 9.37
CA LEU A 29 6.96 -13.88 9.90
C LEU A 29 6.73 -15.25 10.56
N SER A 30 7.51 -15.54 11.61
CA SER A 30 7.17 -16.61 12.53
C SER A 30 6.06 -16.12 13.46
N PRO A 31 4.93 -16.84 13.59
CA PRO A 31 3.89 -16.48 14.52
C PRO A 31 4.38 -16.70 15.96
N SER A 32 4.21 -15.67 16.78
CA SER A 32 4.29 -15.72 18.26
C SER A 32 5.59 -16.24 18.87
N VAL A 33 6.47 -15.32 19.27
CA VAL A 33 7.30 -15.54 20.47
C VAL A 33 6.95 -14.45 21.47
N SER A 34 6.65 -14.89 22.68
CA SER A 34 6.21 -14.10 23.83
C SER A 34 7.10 -12.89 24.11
N LYS A 35 6.47 -11.87 24.70
CA LYS A 35 6.93 -10.50 24.86
C LYS A 35 8.13 -10.28 25.81
N GLN A 36 8.91 -11.30 26.19
CA GLN A 36 9.78 -11.16 27.37
C GLN A 36 11.28 -11.47 27.25
N ASP A 37 11.81 -11.79 26.07
CA ASP A 37 13.28 -11.89 25.88
C ASP A 37 13.76 -11.09 24.67
N LEU A 38 13.70 -9.75 24.79
CA LEU A 38 14.42 -8.82 23.92
C LEU A 38 15.72 -8.41 24.62
N SER A 39 16.86 -8.97 24.22
CA SER A 39 18.13 -8.23 24.43
C SER A 39 19.25 -8.67 23.48
N CYS A 40 19.54 -9.96 23.32
CA CYS A 40 20.75 -10.35 22.57
C CYS A 40 20.54 -11.33 21.41
N ARG A 41 19.46 -12.13 21.43
CA ARG A 41 19.25 -13.25 20.47
C ARG A 41 18.58 -12.85 19.15
N LYS A 42 17.95 -11.66 19.09
CA LYS A 42 17.36 -11.09 17.85
C LYS A 42 18.34 -10.20 17.09
N LEU A 43 19.38 -9.67 17.76
CA LEU A 43 20.33 -8.74 17.15
C LEU A 43 21.28 -9.44 16.17
N THR A 44 21.68 -10.67 16.48
CA THR A 44 22.61 -11.46 15.67
C THR A 44 22.05 -11.96 14.33
N PRO A 45 20.82 -12.52 14.22
CA PRO A 45 20.25 -12.86 12.92
C PRO A 45 19.93 -11.62 12.09
N MET A 46 19.54 -10.52 12.73
CA MET A 46 19.28 -9.25 12.06
C MET A 46 20.58 -8.64 11.51
N SER A 47 21.70 -8.67 12.26
CA SER A 47 22.98 -8.17 11.78
C SER A 47 23.56 -9.04 10.65
N LEU A 48 23.44 -10.36 10.74
CA LEU A 48 23.84 -11.28 9.67
C LEU A 48 23.03 -11.04 8.39
N HIS A 49 21.72 -10.80 8.51
CA HIS A 49 20.87 -10.55 7.36
C HIS A 49 21.08 -9.14 6.76
N ILE A 50 21.32 -8.13 7.60
CA ILE A 50 21.77 -6.79 7.17
C ILE A 50 23.08 -6.91 6.38
N THR A 51 24.05 -7.69 6.90
CA THR A 51 25.35 -7.88 6.24
C THR A 51 25.18 -8.63 4.91
N ALA A 52 24.30 -9.62 4.85
CA ALA A 52 23.96 -10.33 3.62
C ALA A 52 23.34 -9.40 2.57
N ILE A 53 22.38 -8.56 2.94
CA ILE A 53 21.76 -7.58 2.05
C ILE A 53 22.78 -6.52 1.62
N PHE A 54 23.63 -6.05 2.53
CA PHE A 54 24.68 -5.10 2.18
C PHE A 54 25.70 -5.72 1.22
N SER A 55 26.08 -6.98 1.43
CA SER A 55 26.96 -7.72 0.52
C SER A 55 26.30 -7.96 -0.84
N LEU A 56 24.98 -8.20 -0.89
CA LEU A 56 24.20 -8.33 -2.12
C LEU A 56 24.13 -7.00 -2.88
N VAL A 57 23.95 -5.90 -2.15
CA VAL A 57 23.95 -4.54 -2.72
C VAL A 57 25.34 -4.19 -3.25
N VAL A 58 26.40 -4.48 -2.52
CA VAL A 58 27.78 -4.25 -2.96
C VAL A 58 28.11 -5.13 -4.18
N TYR A 59 27.66 -6.40 -4.18
CA TYR A 59 27.80 -7.29 -5.32
C TYR A 59 27.04 -6.76 -6.54
N LEU A 60 25.80 -6.29 -6.36
CA LEU A 60 25.01 -5.65 -7.41
C LEU A 60 25.68 -4.40 -7.97
N ILE A 61 26.23 -3.55 -7.10
CA ILE A 61 26.94 -2.33 -7.52
C ILE A 61 28.19 -2.73 -8.32
N HIS A 62 28.95 -3.71 -7.84
CA HIS A 62 30.16 -4.18 -8.52
C HIS A 62 29.84 -4.85 -9.87
N GLY A 63 28.82 -5.70 -9.92
CA GLY A 63 28.34 -6.37 -11.12
C GLY A 63 27.75 -5.38 -12.14
N HIS A 64 26.98 -4.39 -11.68
CA HIS A 64 26.46 -3.33 -12.54
C HIS A 64 27.59 -2.46 -13.11
N LEU A 65 28.55 -2.02 -12.29
CA LEU A 65 29.72 -1.26 -12.77
C LEU A 65 30.57 -2.05 -13.78
N LYS A 66 30.68 -3.36 -13.61
CA LYS A 66 31.42 -4.24 -14.53
C LYS A 66 30.65 -4.51 -15.83
N ASN A 67 29.36 -4.83 -15.76
CA ASN A 67 28.53 -5.12 -16.93
C ASN A 67 28.17 -3.88 -17.74
N VAL A 68 27.91 -2.73 -17.10
CA VAL A 68 27.77 -1.46 -17.80
C VAL A 68 29.06 -1.19 -18.59
N ARG A 69 30.23 -1.42 -17.97
CA ARG A 69 31.56 -1.32 -18.61
C ARG A 69 31.80 -2.27 -19.78
N GLU A 70 31.26 -3.48 -19.76
CA GLU A 70 31.55 -4.52 -20.76
C GLU A 70 30.47 -4.69 -21.86
N SER A 71 29.20 -4.38 -21.58
CA SER A 71 28.06 -4.72 -22.46
C SER A 71 27.51 -3.55 -23.28
N ILE A 72 27.70 -2.29 -22.84
CA ILE A 72 26.98 -1.13 -23.40
C ILE A 72 27.93 -0.12 -24.08
N TYR A 73 29.23 -0.11 -23.73
CA TYR A 73 30.24 0.81 -24.30
C TYR A 73 30.75 0.42 -25.69
N ASN A 74 29.84 0.02 -26.59
CA ASN A 74 30.07 0.17 -28.03
C ASN A 74 29.33 1.40 -28.60
N SER A 75 28.61 2.16 -27.76
CA SER A 75 27.98 3.44 -28.12
C SER A 75 28.19 4.48 -27.01
N ASP A 76 28.80 5.62 -27.33
CA ASP A 76 29.13 6.75 -26.44
C ASP A 76 27.89 7.56 -25.96
N ASP A 77 26.74 6.92 -25.76
CA ASP A 77 25.55 7.64 -25.32
C ASP A 77 25.53 7.88 -23.80
N ILE A 78 25.97 9.07 -23.42
CA ILE A 78 25.96 9.58 -22.04
C ILE A 78 24.56 9.49 -21.42
N PHE A 79 23.50 9.66 -22.22
CA PHE A 79 22.13 9.65 -21.71
C PHE A 79 21.72 8.28 -21.18
N THR A 80 22.02 7.20 -21.92
CA THR A 80 21.78 5.82 -21.48
C THR A 80 22.48 5.52 -20.15
N ILE A 81 23.76 5.90 -20.02
CA ILE A 81 24.56 5.66 -18.81
C ILE A 81 23.92 6.34 -17.60
N VAL A 82 23.54 7.61 -17.74
CA VAL A 82 22.92 8.37 -16.65
C VAL A 82 21.59 7.75 -16.25
N LEU A 83 20.76 7.35 -17.21
CA LEU A 83 19.42 6.83 -16.95
C LEU A 83 19.47 5.44 -16.28
N GLU A 84 20.36 4.56 -16.75
CA GLU A 84 20.57 3.25 -16.13
C GLU A 84 21.15 3.36 -14.74
N SER A 85 22.17 4.21 -14.55
CA SER A 85 22.76 4.46 -13.23
C SER A 85 21.72 4.97 -12.25
N LEU A 86 20.84 5.88 -12.69
CA LEU A 86 19.75 6.41 -11.87
C LEU A 86 18.72 5.32 -11.53
N GLY A 87 18.33 4.50 -12.50
CA GLY A 87 17.40 3.39 -12.28
C GLY A 87 17.94 2.38 -11.28
N PHE A 88 19.21 2.01 -11.43
CA PHE A 88 19.90 1.06 -10.55
C PHE A 88 20.16 1.63 -9.15
N SER A 89 20.65 2.87 -9.04
CA SER A 89 20.89 3.50 -7.73
C SER A 89 19.58 3.66 -6.96
N THR A 90 18.51 4.04 -7.64
CA THR A 90 17.18 4.14 -7.04
C THR A 90 16.67 2.77 -6.60
N LEU A 91 16.86 1.72 -7.42
CA LEU A 91 16.49 0.35 -7.04
C LEU A 91 17.15 -0.05 -5.72
N VAL A 92 18.47 0.11 -5.61
CA VAL A 92 19.24 -0.23 -4.40
C VAL A 92 18.75 0.57 -3.18
N MET A 93 18.60 1.88 -3.32
CA MET A 93 18.17 2.74 -2.21
C MET A 93 16.77 2.36 -1.73
N VAL A 94 15.84 2.11 -2.64
CA VAL A 94 14.46 1.72 -2.27
C VAL A 94 14.44 0.33 -1.63
N GLN A 95 15.24 -0.63 -2.09
CA GLN A 95 15.36 -1.94 -1.45
C GLN A 95 15.82 -1.83 0.01
N LEU A 96 16.87 -1.02 0.26
CA LEU A 96 17.35 -0.77 1.62
C LEU A 96 16.28 -0.14 2.48
N ILE A 97 15.55 0.86 1.95
CA ILE A 97 14.44 1.50 2.66
C ILE A 97 13.33 0.49 2.99
N VAL A 98 12.88 -0.30 2.01
CA VAL A 98 11.83 -1.30 2.20
C VAL A 98 12.23 -2.32 3.26
N TYR A 99 13.49 -2.74 3.26
CA TYR A 99 14.02 -3.66 4.25
C TYR A 99 14.06 -3.06 5.66
N LEU A 100 14.60 -1.85 5.81
CA LEU A 100 14.64 -1.13 7.09
C LEU A 100 13.23 -0.89 7.65
N GLU A 101 12.31 -0.45 6.79
CA GLU A 101 10.92 -0.20 7.15
C GLU A 101 10.22 -1.49 7.61
N SER A 102 10.39 -2.58 6.86
CA SER A 102 9.80 -3.88 7.19
C SER A 102 10.37 -4.47 8.48
N SER A 103 11.62 -4.16 8.82
CA SER A 103 12.27 -4.67 10.03
C SER A 103 11.97 -3.84 11.27
N TRP A 104 11.92 -2.50 11.13
CA TRP A 104 11.75 -1.59 12.27
C TRP A 104 10.30 -1.23 12.57
N LYS A 105 9.41 -1.28 11.58
CA LYS A 105 8.01 -0.86 11.74
C LYS A 105 7.02 -2.03 11.89
N VAL A 106 7.49 -3.24 12.22
CA VAL A 106 6.63 -4.42 12.46
C VAL A 106 5.52 -4.14 13.48
N GLU A 107 5.81 -3.38 14.55
CA GLU A 107 4.81 -3.05 15.55
C GLU A 107 3.69 -2.14 15.00
N MET A 108 4.02 -1.25 14.04
CA MET A 108 3.02 -0.39 13.40
C MET A 108 2.04 -1.21 12.55
N TYR A 109 2.50 -2.28 11.91
CA TYR A 109 1.65 -3.20 11.15
C TYR A 109 0.49 -3.73 12.01
N HIS A 110 0.79 -4.24 13.21
CA HIS A 110 -0.25 -4.71 14.14
C HIS A 110 -1.12 -3.57 14.69
N LYS A 111 -0.56 -2.38 14.92
CA LYS A 111 -1.34 -1.21 15.35
C LYS A 111 -2.40 -0.83 14.32
N ILE A 112 -2.08 -0.87 13.02
CA ILE A 112 -3.04 -0.60 11.94
C ILE A 112 -4.24 -1.55 12.00
N PHE A 113 -3.98 -2.86 12.10
CA PHE A 113 -5.05 -3.87 12.18
C PHE A 113 -5.89 -3.74 13.44
N ASN A 114 -5.26 -3.48 14.59
CA ASN A 114 -5.98 -3.25 15.84
C ASN A 114 -6.90 -2.03 15.75
N LYS A 115 -6.47 -0.96 15.07
CA LYS A 115 -7.30 0.24 14.85
C LYS A 115 -8.49 -0.05 13.92
N PHE A 116 -8.28 -0.77 12.83
CA PHE A 116 -9.40 -1.21 11.97
C PHE A 116 -10.39 -2.11 12.72
N GLU A 117 -9.91 -2.98 13.60
CA GLU A 117 -10.77 -3.83 14.42
C GLU A 117 -11.59 -3.01 15.43
N GLN A 118 -10.96 -2.04 16.10
CA GLN A 118 -11.67 -1.11 16.99
C GLN A 118 -12.78 -0.37 16.25
N MET A 119 -12.51 0.09 15.03
CA MET A 119 -13.53 0.74 14.19
C MET A 119 -14.67 -0.20 13.82
N ARG A 120 -14.37 -1.46 13.47
CA ARG A 120 -15.38 -2.47 13.16
C ARG A 120 -16.31 -2.72 14.36
N ILE A 121 -15.73 -2.90 15.54
CA ILE A 121 -16.48 -3.12 16.77
C ILE A 121 -17.38 -1.93 17.06
N LEU A 122 -16.84 -0.70 16.97
CA LEU A 122 -17.61 0.52 17.21
C LEU A 122 -18.76 0.69 16.19
N LEU A 123 -18.53 0.37 14.92
CA LEU A 123 -19.56 0.39 13.86
C LEU A 123 -20.70 -0.59 14.16
N LEU A 124 -20.38 -1.78 14.63
CA LEU A 124 -21.36 -2.80 14.97
C LEU A 124 -22.14 -2.43 16.23
N GLU A 125 -21.45 -2.05 17.30
CA GLU A 125 -22.07 -1.77 18.60
C GLU A 125 -22.92 -0.51 18.61
N LYS A 126 -22.47 0.57 17.95
CA LYS A 126 -23.13 1.88 18.01
C LYS A 126 -24.10 2.15 16.87
N PHE A 127 -23.93 1.49 15.73
CA PHE A 127 -24.74 1.75 14.53
C PHE A 127 -25.40 0.51 13.95
N ALA A 128 -25.17 -0.69 14.52
CA ALA A 128 -25.61 -1.97 13.97
C ALA A 128 -25.18 -2.17 12.50
N ILE A 129 -24.08 -1.55 12.09
CA ILE A 129 -23.54 -1.68 10.74
C ILE A 129 -22.51 -2.80 10.74
N GLN A 130 -22.84 -3.88 10.03
CA GLN A 130 -21.88 -4.94 9.74
C GLN A 130 -20.92 -4.49 8.65
N PHE A 131 -19.63 -4.74 8.87
CA PHE A 131 -18.57 -4.47 7.91
C PHE A 131 -18.77 -5.28 6.62
N ASP A 132 -18.68 -4.63 5.46
CA ASP A 132 -18.96 -5.24 4.16
C ASP A 132 -17.77 -6.10 3.67
N TYR A 133 -17.65 -7.30 4.24
CA TYR A 133 -16.62 -8.28 3.86
C TYR A 133 -16.72 -8.71 2.40
N SER A 134 -17.92 -8.74 1.82
CA SER A 134 -18.14 -9.12 0.42
C SER A 134 -17.46 -8.14 -0.52
N ARG A 135 -17.62 -6.84 -0.25
CA ARG A 135 -16.94 -5.78 -1.01
C ARG A 135 -15.44 -5.80 -0.81
N LEU A 136 -14.98 -5.97 0.43
CA LEU A 136 -13.55 -6.08 0.71
C LEU A 136 -12.93 -7.24 -0.09
N LYS A 137 -13.58 -8.41 -0.06
CA LYS A 137 -13.15 -9.61 -0.81
C LYS A 137 -13.12 -9.38 -2.32
N PHE A 138 -14.08 -8.64 -2.86
CA PHE A 138 -14.11 -8.29 -4.29
C PHE A 138 -12.88 -7.45 -4.68
N TYR A 139 -12.61 -6.35 -3.96
CA TYR A 139 -11.46 -5.50 -4.26
C TYR A 139 -10.11 -6.20 -4.06
N ILE A 140 -9.99 -7.00 -2.99
CA ILE A 140 -8.80 -7.82 -2.75
C ILE A 140 -8.59 -8.82 -3.90
N ARG A 141 -9.65 -9.46 -4.39
CA ARG A 141 -9.55 -10.41 -5.51
C ARG A 141 -9.09 -9.71 -6.79
N LEU A 142 -9.61 -8.52 -7.09
CA LEU A 142 -9.13 -7.71 -8.21
C LEU A 142 -7.64 -7.37 -8.07
N LEU A 143 -7.22 -6.97 -6.87
CA LEU A 143 -5.82 -6.67 -6.57
C LEU A 143 -4.93 -7.91 -6.72
N GLN A 144 -5.39 -9.10 -6.30
CA GLN A 144 -4.69 -10.37 -6.47
C GLN A 144 -4.57 -10.78 -7.95
N ILE A 145 -5.62 -10.59 -8.75
CA ILE A 145 -5.58 -10.85 -10.20
C ILE A 145 -4.54 -9.93 -10.86
N HIS A 146 -4.58 -8.64 -10.53
CA HIS A 146 -3.61 -7.65 -11.04
C HIS A 146 -2.17 -8.02 -10.65
N PHE A 147 -1.93 -8.44 -9.40
CA PHE A 147 -0.63 -8.91 -8.95
C PHE A 147 -0.18 -10.13 -9.74
N THR A 148 -1.06 -11.13 -9.91
CA THR A 148 -0.74 -12.38 -10.63
C THR A 148 -0.37 -12.11 -12.09
N ILE A 149 -1.10 -11.21 -12.77
CA ILE A 149 -0.77 -10.81 -14.14
C ILE A 149 0.62 -10.15 -14.20
N ASN A 150 0.93 -9.23 -13.29
CA ASN A 150 2.26 -8.62 -13.21
C ASN A 150 3.36 -9.68 -13.06
N MET A 151 3.14 -10.66 -12.18
CA MET A 151 4.09 -11.74 -11.91
C MET A 151 4.33 -12.64 -13.13
N ILE A 152 3.26 -13.04 -13.82
CA ILE A 152 3.35 -13.84 -15.05
C ILE A 152 4.14 -13.09 -16.12
N LEU A 153 3.87 -11.80 -16.31
CA LEU A 153 4.57 -10.99 -17.31
C LEU A 153 6.07 -10.86 -17.02
N ILE A 154 6.44 -10.67 -15.76
CA ILE A 154 7.83 -10.63 -15.30
C ILE A 154 8.51 -11.98 -15.59
N ILE A 155 7.89 -13.11 -15.23
CA ILE A 155 8.44 -14.45 -15.48
C ILE A 155 8.59 -14.72 -16.99
N CYS A 156 7.55 -14.42 -17.78
CA CYS A 156 7.59 -14.58 -19.23
C CYS A 156 8.72 -13.77 -19.86
N PHE A 157 8.99 -12.55 -19.36
CA PHE A 157 10.09 -11.74 -19.84
C PHE A 157 11.45 -12.42 -19.63
N VAL A 158 11.69 -13.03 -18.45
CA VAL A 158 12.93 -13.80 -18.19
C VAL A 158 13.10 -14.95 -19.14
N VAL A 159 12.04 -15.75 -19.31
CA VAL A 159 12.09 -16.95 -20.14
C VAL A 159 12.43 -16.60 -21.58
N VAL A 160 11.94 -15.46 -22.07
CA VAL A 160 12.23 -14.98 -23.43
C VAL A 160 13.63 -14.39 -23.57
N THR A 161 14.23 -13.89 -22.48
CA THR A 161 15.60 -13.30 -22.48
C THR A 161 16.71 -14.31 -22.14
N PHE A 162 16.43 -15.62 -22.18
CA PHE A 162 17.39 -16.69 -21.89
C PHE A 162 18.64 -16.65 -22.81
N PRO A 163 19.85 -16.98 -22.29
CA PRO A 163 20.13 -17.54 -20.96
C PRO A 163 20.15 -16.50 -19.83
N PRO A 164 19.62 -16.83 -18.63
CA PRO A 164 19.53 -15.91 -17.52
C PRO A 164 20.91 -15.80 -16.89
N ASN A 165 21.50 -14.63 -16.97
CA ASN A 165 22.64 -14.30 -16.14
C ASN A 165 22.20 -14.11 -14.69
N VAL A 166 23.11 -14.35 -13.74
CA VAL A 166 22.87 -14.16 -12.29
C VAL A 166 22.35 -12.75 -12.00
N ASP A 167 22.83 -11.76 -12.76
CA ASP A 167 22.42 -10.35 -12.64
C ASP A 167 20.95 -10.14 -13.03
N LEU A 168 20.45 -10.88 -14.04
CA LEU A 168 19.05 -10.83 -14.46
C LEU A 168 18.14 -11.40 -13.36
N LEU A 169 18.54 -12.52 -12.77
CA LEU A 169 17.82 -13.16 -11.65
C LEU A 169 17.78 -12.27 -10.41
N LEU A 170 18.84 -11.51 -10.15
CA LEU A 170 18.90 -10.63 -8.99
C LEU A 170 18.11 -9.33 -9.21
N SER A 171 18.14 -8.77 -10.42
CA SER A 171 17.28 -7.66 -10.83
C SER A 171 15.80 -8.03 -10.75
N MET A 172 15.45 -9.25 -11.18
CA MET A 172 14.12 -9.85 -11.04
C MET A 172 13.65 -9.88 -9.58
N TYR A 173 14.50 -10.39 -8.69
CA TYR A 173 14.21 -10.44 -7.27
C TYR A 173 13.96 -9.05 -6.70
N ALA A 174 14.78 -8.07 -7.07
CA ALA A 174 14.59 -6.69 -6.62
C ALA A 174 13.28 -6.09 -7.14
N GLU A 175 12.95 -6.21 -8.42
CA GLU A 175 11.66 -5.74 -8.97
C GLU A 175 10.46 -6.40 -8.27
N LEU A 176 10.57 -7.69 -7.98
CA LEU A 176 9.56 -8.43 -7.25
C LEU A 176 9.30 -7.86 -5.86
N VAL A 177 10.34 -7.61 -5.06
CA VAL A 177 10.21 -7.04 -3.71
C VAL A 177 9.48 -5.69 -3.77
N LEU A 178 9.82 -4.84 -4.74
CA LEU A 178 9.14 -3.56 -4.94
C LEU A 178 7.67 -3.73 -5.30
N LYS A 179 7.34 -4.69 -6.18
CA LYS A 179 5.96 -4.98 -6.54
C LYS A 179 5.19 -5.45 -5.31
N VAL A 180 5.73 -6.38 -4.53
CA VAL A 180 5.06 -6.83 -3.30
C VAL A 180 4.78 -5.66 -2.36
N LYS A 181 5.76 -4.77 -2.15
CA LYS A 181 5.58 -3.60 -1.28
C LYS A 181 4.52 -2.62 -1.81
N MET A 182 4.49 -2.40 -3.12
CA MET A 182 3.47 -1.56 -3.77
C MET A 182 2.06 -2.17 -3.64
N PHE A 183 1.94 -3.49 -3.74
CA PHE A 183 0.67 -4.19 -3.55
C PHE A 183 0.25 -4.25 -2.08
N GLU A 184 1.19 -4.32 -1.14
CA GLU A 184 0.93 -4.14 0.29
C GLU A 184 0.32 -2.76 0.56
N PHE A 185 0.89 -1.71 -0.02
CA PHE A 185 0.34 -0.35 0.06
C PHE A 185 -1.08 -0.27 -0.49
N MET A 186 -1.30 -0.72 -1.74
CA MET A 186 -2.64 -0.72 -2.36
C MET A 186 -3.65 -1.52 -1.53
N PHE A 187 -3.22 -2.62 -0.92
CA PHE A 187 -4.04 -3.44 -0.05
C PHE A 187 -4.56 -2.64 1.16
N PHE A 188 -3.68 -1.93 1.86
CA PHE A 188 -4.11 -1.10 3.00
C PHE A 188 -5.05 0.04 2.56
N VAL A 189 -4.79 0.65 1.41
CA VAL A 189 -5.69 1.69 0.86
C VAL A 189 -7.08 1.10 0.55
N VAL A 190 -7.18 -0.14 0.04
CA VAL A 190 -8.46 -0.82 -0.17
C VAL A 190 -9.20 -1.07 1.15
N VAL A 191 -8.52 -1.55 2.19
CA VAL A 191 -9.12 -1.74 3.52
C VAL A 191 -9.65 -0.40 4.05
N PHE A 192 -8.85 0.65 3.95
CA PHE A 192 -9.25 2.01 4.31
C PHE A 192 -10.47 2.49 3.52
N MET A 193 -10.50 2.27 2.21
CA MET A 193 -11.61 2.64 1.33
C MET A 193 -12.93 1.98 1.74
N VAL A 194 -12.91 0.70 2.11
CA VAL A 194 -14.12 0.00 2.59
C VAL A 194 -14.55 0.56 3.96
N MET A 195 -13.59 0.81 4.86
CA MET A 195 -13.88 1.37 6.18
C MET A 195 -14.50 2.77 6.09
N ILE A 196 -13.94 3.67 5.28
CA ILE A 196 -14.50 5.03 5.11
C ILE A 196 -15.88 5.00 4.45
N PHE A 197 -16.15 4.02 3.59
CA PHE A 197 -17.49 3.83 3.04
C PHE A 197 -18.52 3.48 4.12
N ASP A 198 -18.17 2.59 5.05
CA ASP A 198 -19.05 2.19 6.16
C ASP A 198 -19.22 3.34 7.17
N VAL A 199 -18.17 4.13 7.43
CA VAL A 199 -18.26 5.39 8.19
C VAL A 199 -19.23 6.37 7.52
N CYS A 200 -19.15 6.55 6.20
CA CYS A 200 -20.08 7.39 5.44
C CYS A 200 -21.53 6.87 5.48
N ARG A 201 -21.73 5.55 5.61
CA ARG A 201 -23.06 4.95 5.81
C ARG A 201 -23.59 5.26 7.22
N ALA A 202 -22.76 5.11 8.25
CA ALA A 202 -23.10 5.47 9.63
C ALA A 202 -23.49 6.95 9.75
N ALA A 203 -22.70 7.83 9.12
CA ALA A 203 -22.98 9.25 9.10
C ALA A 203 -24.35 9.54 8.47
N ARG A 204 -24.62 9.04 7.26
CA ARG A 204 -25.92 9.24 6.58
C ARG A 204 -27.10 8.74 7.40
N LEU A 205 -26.95 7.62 8.12
CA LEU A 205 -27.99 7.11 9.01
C LEU A 205 -28.28 8.10 10.14
N GLN A 206 -27.24 8.61 10.79
CA GLN A 206 -27.38 9.60 11.86
C GLN A 206 -27.97 10.92 11.36
N CYS A 207 -27.59 11.38 10.18
CA CYS A 207 -28.18 12.58 9.57
C CYS A 207 -29.69 12.43 9.37
N ARG A 208 -30.14 11.26 8.87
CA ARG A 208 -31.57 10.98 8.67
C ARG A 208 -32.33 10.89 9.99
N LEU A 209 -31.76 10.22 11.00
CA LEU A 209 -32.35 10.17 12.34
C LEU A 209 -32.52 11.58 12.91
N LEU A 210 -31.49 12.41 12.73
CA LEU A 210 -31.49 13.78 13.18
C LEU A 210 -32.63 14.59 12.53
N GLU A 211 -32.83 14.46 11.21
CA GLU A 211 -33.93 15.09 10.44
C GLU A 211 -35.30 14.64 10.95
N MET A 212 -35.52 13.34 11.15
CA MET A 212 -36.78 12.78 11.64
C MET A 212 -37.13 13.23 13.08
N MET A 213 -36.11 13.52 13.89
CA MET A 213 -36.26 13.82 15.31
C MET A 213 -36.48 15.32 15.62
N GLN A 214 -36.82 16.16 14.63
CA GLN A 214 -37.10 17.60 14.85
C GLN A 214 -38.17 17.84 15.94
N PHE A 215 -39.15 16.94 16.09
CA PHE A 215 -40.24 17.03 17.07
C PHE A 215 -40.17 15.98 18.20
N ALA A 216 -39.03 15.31 18.37
CA ALA A 216 -38.87 14.20 19.31
C ALA A 216 -38.70 14.62 20.78
N SER A 217 -38.94 13.67 21.69
CA SER A 217 -38.76 13.84 23.14
C SER A 217 -37.30 14.09 23.52
N SER A 218 -37.07 14.64 24.72
CA SER A 218 -35.74 14.92 25.27
C SER A 218 -34.80 13.70 25.23
N ALA A 219 -35.31 12.52 25.62
CA ALA A 219 -34.53 11.28 25.65
C ALA A 219 -34.07 10.83 24.25
N GLN A 220 -34.96 10.90 23.26
CA GLN A 220 -34.67 10.58 21.87
C GLN A 220 -33.63 11.51 21.24
N ARG A 221 -33.65 12.80 21.61
CA ARG A 221 -32.61 13.76 21.20
C ARG A 221 -31.25 13.45 21.82
N GLN A 222 -31.22 12.99 23.07
CA GLN A 222 -29.99 12.61 23.75
C GLN A 222 -29.36 11.35 23.14
N GLU A 223 -30.16 10.35 22.76
CA GLU A 223 -29.69 9.16 22.05
C GLU A 223 -29.10 9.50 20.68
N CYS A 224 -29.76 10.37 19.91
CA CYS A 224 -29.22 10.86 18.64
C CYS A 224 -27.89 11.62 18.82
N LEU A 225 -27.77 12.45 19.88
CA LEU A 225 -26.52 13.14 20.21
C LEU A 225 -25.38 12.16 20.51
N MET A 226 -25.66 11.09 21.27
CA MET A 226 -24.68 10.03 21.54
C MET A 226 -24.24 9.31 20.25
N GLY A 227 -25.13 9.18 19.26
CA GLY A 227 -24.78 8.70 17.93
C GLY A 227 -23.75 9.57 17.22
N PHE A 228 -23.84 10.91 17.33
CA PHE A 228 -22.84 11.84 16.78
C PHE A 228 -21.52 11.81 17.55
N VAL A 229 -21.55 11.58 18.87
CA VAL A 229 -20.32 11.38 19.66
C VAL A 229 -19.59 10.12 19.19
N ALA A 230 -20.30 9.00 19.06
CA ALA A 230 -19.73 7.76 18.54
C ALA A 230 -19.16 7.92 17.11
N LEU A 231 -19.79 8.76 16.29
CA LEU A 231 -19.32 9.06 14.94
C LEU A 231 -18.06 9.92 14.94
N GLN A 232 -17.93 10.83 15.91
CA GLN A 232 -16.70 11.59 16.16
C GLN A 232 -15.55 10.65 16.60
N ASP A 233 -15.83 9.71 17.50
CA ASP A 233 -14.84 8.72 17.94
C ASP A 233 -14.39 7.84 16.76
N LEU A 234 -15.33 7.41 15.92
CA LEU A 234 -15.04 6.65 14.71
C LEU A 234 -14.16 7.44 13.73
N HIS A 235 -14.45 8.73 13.57
CA HIS A 235 -13.66 9.62 12.73
C HIS A 235 -12.23 9.84 13.30
N ALA A 236 -12.10 10.02 14.62
CA ALA A 236 -10.81 10.13 15.28
C ALA A 236 -9.97 8.85 15.08
N LEU A 237 -10.58 7.67 15.23
CA LEU A 237 -9.93 6.38 14.95
C LEU A 237 -9.51 6.25 13.49
N LEU A 238 -10.36 6.70 12.54
CA LEU A 238 -10.03 6.72 11.12
C LEU A 238 -8.78 7.58 10.86
N TRP A 239 -8.75 8.79 11.41
CA TRP A 239 -7.65 9.74 11.26
C TRP A 239 -6.35 9.22 11.87
N GLU A 240 -6.39 8.71 13.11
CA GLU A 240 -5.23 8.07 13.74
C GLU A 240 -4.70 6.92 12.90
N ASN A 241 -5.60 6.12 12.31
CA ASN A 241 -5.19 5.00 11.47
C ASN A 241 -4.52 5.45 10.16
N VAL A 242 -4.99 6.55 9.54
CA VAL A 242 -4.30 7.18 8.39
C VAL A 242 -2.90 7.63 8.78
N GLN A 243 -2.74 8.25 9.95
CA GLN A 243 -1.44 8.69 10.43
C GLN A 243 -0.49 7.51 10.66
N VAL A 244 -0.95 6.43 11.31
CA VAL A 244 -0.14 5.22 11.50
C VAL A 244 0.22 4.58 10.16
N LEU A 245 -0.72 4.53 9.21
CA LEU A 245 -0.47 3.99 7.86
C LEU A 245 0.55 4.84 7.09
N THR A 246 0.44 6.17 7.18
CA THR A 246 1.37 7.11 6.56
C THR A 246 2.76 6.97 7.17
N ASN A 247 2.85 6.88 8.50
CA ASN A 247 4.11 6.65 9.20
C ASN A 247 4.71 5.29 8.88
N TYR A 248 3.88 4.26 8.63
CA TYR A 248 4.36 2.96 8.20
C TYR A 248 5.04 3.05 6.82
N PHE A 249 4.39 3.65 5.82
CA PHE A 249 4.89 3.76 4.45
C PHE A 249 5.74 5.01 4.16
N GLU A 250 6.05 5.83 5.16
CA GLU A 250 6.68 7.14 5.03
C GLU A 250 7.94 7.13 4.16
N TRP A 251 8.76 6.10 4.30
CA TRP A 251 10.05 6.02 3.61
C TRP A 251 9.92 5.28 2.30
N SER A 252 9.20 4.15 2.29
CA SER A 252 9.11 3.30 1.10
C SER A 252 8.23 3.89 0.01
N SER A 253 7.14 4.59 0.34
CA SER A 253 6.17 5.07 -0.65
C SER A 253 6.80 6.03 -1.66
N PRO A 254 7.44 7.17 -1.26
CA PRO A 254 8.07 8.08 -2.22
C PRO A 254 9.10 7.38 -3.11
N GLY A 255 9.90 6.49 -2.53
CA GLY A 255 10.91 5.72 -3.24
C GLY A 255 10.31 4.78 -4.28
N ILE A 256 9.25 4.06 -3.93
CA ILE A 256 8.54 3.16 -4.86
C ILE A 256 7.93 3.94 -6.03
N PHE A 257 7.28 5.07 -5.75
CA PHE A 257 6.72 5.93 -6.81
C PHE A 257 7.81 6.51 -7.71
N ALA A 258 8.90 7.04 -7.14
CA ALA A 258 10.04 7.54 -7.90
C ALA A 258 10.65 6.46 -8.78
N LYS A 259 10.84 5.24 -8.25
CA LYS A 259 11.35 4.10 -9.02
C LYS A 259 10.42 3.69 -10.15
N GLN A 260 9.10 3.63 -9.92
CA GLN A 260 8.16 3.32 -11.01
C GLN A 260 8.21 4.38 -12.12
N LEU A 261 8.36 5.68 -11.77
CA LEU A 261 8.49 6.75 -12.77
C LEU A 261 9.79 6.63 -13.57
N ILE A 262 10.93 6.39 -12.90
CA ILE A 262 12.22 6.18 -13.57
C ILE A 262 12.15 4.96 -14.50
N ASP A 263 11.52 3.87 -14.06
CA ASP A 263 11.33 2.67 -14.89
C ASP A 263 10.45 2.90 -16.11
N LEU A 264 9.42 3.74 -15.97
CA LEU A 264 8.58 4.11 -17.11
C LEU A 264 9.39 4.88 -18.15
N THR A 265 10.24 5.82 -17.71
CA THR A 265 11.16 6.56 -18.59
C THR A 265 12.18 5.63 -19.23
N LEU A 266 12.79 4.73 -18.44
CA LEU A 266 13.77 3.74 -18.91
C LEU A 266 13.14 2.80 -19.95
N LEU A 267 11.97 2.22 -19.66
CA LEU A 267 11.27 1.35 -20.61
C LEU A 267 10.86 2.07 -21.89
N ALA A 268 10.41 3.32 -21.80
CA ALA A 268 10.07 4.12 -22.98
C ALA A 268 11.32 4.40 -23.83
N TYR A 269 12.44 4.77 -23.19
CA TYR A 269 13.71 4.97 -23.86
C TYR A 269 14.20 3.69 -24.55
N TRP A 270 14.18 2.55 -23.84
CA TRP A 270 14.54 1.26 -24.43
C TRP A 270 13.62 0.88 -25.58
N ALA A 271 12.31 1.09 -25.48
CA ALA A 271 11.38 0.79 -26.57
C ALA A 271 11.70 1.61 -27.84
N PHE A 272 12.10 2.88 -27.67
CA PHE A 272 12.55 3.75 -28.76
C PHE A 272 13.86 3.24 -29.37
N LEU A 273 14.90 3.03 -28.55
CA LEU A 273 16.21 2.58 -28.99
C LEU A 273 16.16 1.21 -29.68
N ASN A 274 15.32 0.29 -29.19
CA ASN A 274 15.10 -1.02 -29.81
C ASN A 274 14.44 -0.93 -31.20
N THR A 275 13.71 0.15 -31.48
CA THR A 275 13.10 0.40 -32.79
C THR A 275 14.14 0.88 -33.80
N GLU A 276 15.11 1.68 -33.36
CA GLU A 276 16.21 2.17 -34.22
C GLU A 276 17.27 1.09 -34.49
N LEU A 277 17.62 0.29 -33.48
CA LEU A 277 18.66 -0.74 -33.58
C LEU A 277 18.21 -2.05 -34.25
N GLY A 278 16.97 -2.14 -34.75
CA GLY A 278 16.48 -3.30 -35.51
C GLY A 278 16.36 -4.59 -34.68
N THR A 279 16.08 -4.49 -33.38
CA THR A 279 15.92 -5.66 -32.50
C THR A 279 14.70 -6.51 -32.85
N THR A 280 14.66 -7.75 -32.34
CA THR A 280 13.57 -8.69 -32.66
C THR A 280 12.20 -8.13 -32.23
N ALA A 281 11.19 -8.25 -33.10
CA ALA A 281 9.84 -7.75 -32.85
C ALA A 281 9.21 -8.25 -31.53
N ARG A 282 9.65 -9.42 -31.04
CA ARG A 282 9.26 -10.01 -29.77
C ARG A 282 9.68 -9.14 -28.57
N VAL A 283 10.95 -8.73 -28.51
CA VAL A 283 11.48 -7.89 -27.41
C VAL A 283 10.73 -6.56 -27.35
N ARG A 284 10.51 -5.93 -28.50
CA ARG A 284 9.74 -4.68 -28.60
C ARG A 284 8.33 -4.82 -28.05
N TYR A 285 7.62 -5.89 -28.41
CA TYR A 285 6.26 -6.15 -27.90
C TYR A 285 6.25 -6.33 -26.37
N TYR A 286 7.20 -7.09 -25.82
CA TYR A 286 7.31 -7.26 -24.37
C TYR A 286 7.59 -5.95 -23.62
N LEU A 287 8.47 -5.09 -24.14
CA LEU A 287 8.75 -3.79 -23.54
C LEU A 287 7.50 -2.91 -23.48
N ILE A 288 6.72 -2.86 -24.56
CA ILE A 288 5.45 -2.10 -24.60
C ILE A 288 4.44 -2.66 -23.60
N VAL A 289 4.30 -3.99 -23.52
CA VAL A 289 3.38 -4.63 -22.57
C VAL A 289 3.80 -4.35 -21.12
N LEU A 290 5.08 -4.47 -20.80
CA LEU A 290 5.61 -4.16 -19.46
C LEU A 290 5.40 -2.70 -19.09
N TRP A 291 5.63 -1.79 -20.03
CA TRP A 291 5.38 -0.35 -19.85
C TRP A 291 3.90 -0.08 -19.56
N ALA A 292 2.99 -0.64 -20.37
CA ALA A 292 1.54 -0.48 -20.18
C ALA A 292 1.08 -0.98 -18.80
N VAL A 293 1.62 -2.12 -18.36
CA VAL A 293 1.29 -2.71 -17.05
C VAL A 293 1.84 -1.88 -15.88
N LYS A 294 3.04 -1.29 -16.01
CA LYS A 294 3.57 -0.36 -15.00
C LYS A 294 2.69 0.90 -14.89
N ILE A 295 2.27 1.49 -16.02
CA ILE A 295 1.33 2.62 -16.03
C ILE A 295 0.00 2.25 -15.39
N PHE A 296 -0.56 1.10 -15.77
CA PHE A 296 -1.83 0.63 -15.24
C PHE A 296 -1.76 0.44 -13.72
N THR A 297 -0.65 -0.13 -13.21
CA THR A 297 -0.42 -0.29 -11.77
C THR A 297 -0.35 1.05 -11.05
N LEU A 298 0.40 2.01 -11.59
CA LEU A 298 0.51 3.35 -11.02
C LEU A 298 -0.85 4.05 -11.00
N THR A 299 -1.60 3.94 -12.10
CA THR A 299 -2.94 4.52 -12.25
C THR A 299 -3.91 3.94 -11.22
N ILE A 300 -3.90 2.63 -11.00
CA ILE A 300 -4.73 1.98 -9.97
C ILE A 300 -4.41 2.53 -8.58
N ALA A 301 -3.13 2.62 -8.21
CA ALA A 301 -2.74 3.11 -6.90
C ALA A 301 -3.20 4.56 -6.67
N CYS A 302 -3.03 5.43 -7.68
CA CYS A 302 -3.50 6.81 -7.63
C CYS A 302 -5.04 6.89 -7.60
N LEU A 303 -5.73 6.05 -8.36
CA LEU A 303 -7.20 5.99 -8.38
C LEU A 303 -7.76 5.59 -7.01
N LEU A 304 -7.18 4.57 -6.37
CA LEU A 304 -7.58 4.15 -5.03
C LEU A 304 -7.44 5.30 -4.03
N CYS A 305 -6.33 6.03 -4.05
CA CYS A 305 -6.13 7.20 -3.19
C CYS A 305 -7.14 8.32 -3.49
N SER A 306 -7.37 8.63 -4.76
CA SER A 306 -8.36 9.63 -5.20
C SER A 306 -9.80 9.28 -4.77
N VAL A 307 -10.15 7.99 -4.79
CA VAL A 307 -11.46 7.53 -4.31
C VAL A 307 -11.57 7.72 -2.80
N CYS A 308 -10.52 7.39 -2.04
CA CYS A 308 -10.49 7.62 -0.58
C CYS A 308 -10.68 9.10 -0.24
N GLU A 309 -9.95 9.98 -0.91
CA GLU A 309 -10.08 11.44 -0.74
C GLU A 309 -11.49 11.93 -1.07
N ARG A 310 -12.11 11.41 -2.14
CA ARG A 310 -13.50 11.75 -2.48
C ARG A 310 -14.50 11.34 -1.41
N TRP A 311 -14.33 10.15 -0.82
CA TRP A 311 -15.18 9.71 0.30
C TRP A 311 -14.99 10.57 1.54
N ASP A 312 -13.75 10.93 1.85
CA ASP A 312 -13.44 11.83 2.95
C ASP A 312 -14.10 13.21 2.78
N ARG A 313 -13.96 13.82 1.60
CA ARG A 313 -14.65 15.09 1.27
C ARG A 313 -16.17 14.98 1.36
N LYS A 314 -16.74 13.83 0.99
CA LYS A 314 -18.19 13.58 1.08
C LYS A 314 -18.68 13.40 2.51
N LEU A 315 -17.85 12.80 3.36
CA LEU A 315 -18.10 12.73 4.80
C LEU A 315 -18.16 14.14 5.39
N ARG A 316 -17.17 14.99 5.07
CA ARG A 316 -17.13 16.41 5.48
C ARG A 316 -18.37 17.19 5.07
N SER A 317 -18.77 17.09 3.80
CA SER A 317 -19.89 17.86 3.26
C SER A 317 -21.22 17.47 3.90
N SER A 318 -21.37 16.19 4.26
CA SER A 318 -22.56 15.69 4.96
C SER A 318 -22.76 16.39 6.31
N PHE A 319 -21.69 16.67 7.06
CA PHE A 319 -21.78 17.38 8.34
C PHE A 319 -21.96 18.90 8.19
N ARG A 320 -21.33 19.52 7.18
CA ARG A 320 -21.47 20.96 6.92
C ARG A 320 -22.91 21.36 6.59
N ASN A 321 -23.64 20.53 5.85
CA ASN A 321 -25.03 20.80 5.52
C ASN A 321 -25.94 20.76 6.76
N ILE A 322 -25.62 19.93 7.74
CA ILE A 322 -26.37 19.80 9.00
C ILE A 322 -26.10 20.99 9.93
N LEU A 323 -24.88 21.54 9.86
CA LEU A 323 -24.42 22.68 10.67
C LEU A 323 -25.21 23.97 10.42
N LYS A 324 -25.79 24.13 9.22
CA LYS A 324 -26.53 25.34 8.85
C LYS A 324 -27.92 25.45 9.49
N ASP A 325 -28.44 24.39 10.10
CA ASP A 325 -29.89 24.26 10.33
C ASP A 325 -30.31 24.09 11.81
N ARG A 326 -29.45 24.31 12.82
CA ARG A 326 -29.80 23.99 14.23
C ARG A 326 -29.38 24.98 15.31
N ARG A 327 -30.25 25.08 16.33
CA ARG A 327 -30.16 25.94 17.53
C ARG A 327 -29.46 25.28 18.74
N ASN A 328 -28.93 24.05 18.62
CA ASN A 328 -28.35 23.33 19.77
C ASN A 328 -26.81 23.45 19.81
N PRO A 329 -26.23 24.12 20.83
CA PRO A 329 -24.80 24.41 20.89
C PRO A 329 -23.92 23.17 21.08
N LEU A 330 -24.40 22.10 21.73
CA LEU A 330 -23.62 20.87 21.93
C LEU A 330 -23.46 20.08 20.64
N LEU A 331 -24.55 19.94 19.87
CA LEU A 331 -24.52 19.34 18.54
C LEU A 331 -23.64 20.16 17.59
N MET A 332 -23.74 21.50 17.66
CA MET A 332 -22.88 22.41 16.91
C MET A 332 -21.39 22.20 17.24
N ARG A 333 -21.06 21.96 18.51
CA ARG A 333 -19.68 21.74 18.98
C ARG A 333 -19.12 20.40 18.49
N CYS A 334 -19.90 19.32 18.53
CA CYS A 334 -19.49 18.02 17.99
C CYS A 334 -19.34 18.08 16.46
N LEU A 335 -20.31 18.66 15.74
CA LEU A 335 -20.26 18.83 14.29
C LEU A 335 -19.09 19.74 13.85
N ASN A 336 -18.81 20.81 14.59
CA ASN A 336 -17.66 21.68 14.33
C ASN A 336 -16.34 20.96 14.58
N ARG A 337 -16.22 20.13 15.62
CA ARG A 337 -15.01 19.33 15.84
C ARG A 337 -14.78 18.34 14.70
N ILE A 338 -15.82 17.63 14.27
CA ILE A 338 -15.72 16.72 13.12
C ILE A 338 -15.33 17.51 11.87
N SER A 339 -15.95 18.68 11.60
CA SER A 339 -15.64 19.48 10.42
C SER A 339 -14.29 20.21 10.48
N MET A 340 -13.71 20.45 11.67
CA MET A 340 -12.39 21.12 11.81
C MET A 340 -11.23 20.12 11.91
N GLN A 341 -11.48 18.90 12.38
CA GLN A 341 -10.48 17.81 12.39
C GLN A 341 -10.29 17.16 11.00
N LEU A 342 -11.20 17.47 10.07
CA LEU A 342 -11.15 17.12 8.65
C LEU A 342 -10.57 18.26 7.83
#